data_AF-A0A6B3CJX7-F1
#
_entry.id   AF-A0A6B3CJX7-F1
#
_cell.length_a   1.000
_cell.length_b   1.000
_cell.length_c   1.000
_cell.angle_alpha   90.00
_cell.angle_beta   90.00
_cell.angle_gamma   90.00
#
_symmetry.space_group_name_H-M   'P 1'
#
loop_
_entity.id
_entity.type
_entity.pdbx_description
1 polymer ?
#
loop_
_entity_poly.entity_id
_entity_poly.type
_entity_poly.pdbx_seq_one_letter_code
_entity_poly.pdbx_strand_id
1 'polypeptide(L)'
;RDFDTPEHRALAREAAEQAVVLLKNDGVLPSAPDARVAVVGLLADECKLDWYSGTLIHRSTPLEGLYERFGADRVSFAEGVDRVRL
;
A
#
# COMPACT_ATOMS: atom_id res chain seq x y z
N ARG A 1 -20.39 -9.76 19.64
CA ARG A 1 -20.28 -8.55 18.81
C ARG A 1 -19.25 -8.88 17.76
N ASP A 2 -19.59 -8.73 16.48
CA ASP A 2 -18.72 -9.20 15.41
C ASP A 2 -17.70 -8.11 15.06
N PHE A 3 -16.45 -8.52 14.94
CA PHE A 3 -15.33 -7.67 14.54
C PHE A 3 -14.87 -8.13 13.16
N ASP A 4 -14.25 -7.23 12.39
CA ASP A 4 -13.71 -7.56 11.07
C ASP A 4 -14.73 -8.24 10.12
N THR A 5 -15.93 -7.67 10.04
CA THR A 5 -16.92 -8.11 9.06
C THR A 5 -16.55 -7.60 7.66
N PRO A 6 -17.08 -8.20 6.58
CA PRO A 6 -16.90 -7.68 5.23
C PRO A 6 -17.26 -6.19 5.10
N GLU A 7 -18.31 -5.74 5.79
CA GLU A 7 -18.77 -4.35 5.79
C GLU A 7 -17.77 -3.42 6.48
N HIS A 8 -17.16 -3.84 7.60
CA HIS A 8 -16.10 -3.06 8.25
C HIS A 8 -14.89 -2.90 7.33
N ARG A 9 -14.47 -3.96 6.63
CA ARG A 9 -13.34 -3.89 5.69
C ARG A 9 -13.65 -3.00 4.48
N ALA A 10 -14.87 -3.10 3.95
CA ALA A 10 -15.30 -2.26 2.83
C ALA A 10 -15.28 -0.78 3.22
N LEU A 11 -15.83 -0.43 4.38
CA LEU A 11 -15.82 0.95 4.88
C LEU A 11 -14.40 1.45 5.17
N ALA A 12 -13.53 0.61 5.77
CA ALA A 12 -12.14 0.98 6.02
C ALA A 12 -11.38 1.27 4.71
N ARG A 13 -11.62 0.46 3.66
CA ARG A 13 -11.07 0.69 2.33
C ARG A 13 -11.57 1.99 1.72
N GLU A 14 -12.88 2.25 1.76
CA GLU A 14 -13.45 3.50 1.27
C GLU A 14 -12.85 4.71 1.99
N ALA A 15 -12.76 4.67 3.32
CA ALA A 15 -12.15 5.75 4.10
C ALA A 15 -10.68 5.99 3.72
N ALA A 16 -9.90 4.91 3.51
CA ALA A 16 -8.51 5.02 3.05
C ALA A 16 -8.41 5.62 1.64
N GLU A 17 -9.28 5.23 0.71
CA GLU A 17 -9.34 5.77 -0.66
C GLU A 17 -9.67 7.28 -0.64
N GLN A 18 -10.58 7.72 0.24
CA GLN A 18 -10.95 9.14 0.40
C GLN A 18 -9.91 9.97 1.16
N ALA A 19 -9.02 9.33 1.95
CA ALA A 19 -8.00 10.03 2.75
C ALA A 19 -6.75 10.40 1.94
N VAL A 20 -6.54 9.83 0.76
CA VAL A 20 -5.36 10.10 -0.08
C VAL A 20 -5.53 11.41 -0.84
N VAL A 21 -4.54 12.31 -0.72
CA VAL A 21 -4.52 13.61 -1.41
C VAL A 21 -3.44 13.61 -2.49
N LEU A 22 -3.84 13.86 -3.75
CA LEU A 22 -2.92 14.06 -4.86
C LEU A 22 -2.33 15.47 -4.82
N LEU A 23 -1.08 15.60 -4.34
CA LEU A 23 -0.42 16.91 -4.20
C LEU A 23 0.10 17.49 -5.51
N LYS A 24 0.58 16.63 -6.43
CA LYS A 24 1.15 17.03 -7.72
C LYS A 24 0.94 15.92 -8.76
N ASN A 25 0.61 16.29 -10.00
CA ASN A 25 0.54 15.37 -11.13
C ASN A 25 0.80 16.11 -12.45
N ASP A 26 1.92 15.77 -13.12
CA ASP A 26 2.30 16.34 -14.42
C ASP A 26 1.87 15.40 -15.59
N GLY A 27 0.71 14.75 -15.45
CA GLY A 27 0.17 13.80 -16.45
C GLY A 27 0.70 12.36 -16.34
N VAL A 28 1.30 12.00 -15.20
CA VAL A 28 1.86 10.64 -14.96
C VAL A 28 0.80 9.67 -14.44
N LEU A 29 -0.15 10.18 -13.66
CA LEU A 29 -1.27 9.41 -13.12
C LEU A 29 -2.59 9.74 -13.84
N PRO A 30 -3.49 8.76 -14.03
CA PRO A 30 -3.35 7.35 -13.63
C PRO A 30 -2.39 6.55 -14.53
N SER A 31 -1.69 5.57 -13.96
CA SER A 31 -0.80 4.68 -14.72
C SER A 31 -1.59 3.77 -15.67
N ALA A 32 -0.95 3.34 -16.76
CA ALA A 32 -1.53 2.38 -17.68
C ALA A 32 -1.87 1.05 -16.96
N PRO A 33 -3.00 0.39 -17.26
CA PRO A 33 -3.42 -0.83 -16.59
C PRO A 33 -2.40 -1.98 -16.68
N ASP A 34 -1.57 -1.96 -17.72
CA ASP A 34 -0.58 -2.98 -18.06
C ASP A 34 0.87 -2.54 -17.75
N ALA A 35 1.04 -1.42 -17.04
CA ALA A 35 2.35 -0.90 -16.67
C ALA A 35 3.19 -1.94 -15.89
N ARG A 36 4.51 -1.90 -16.11
CA ARG A 36 5.49 -2.57 -15.26
C ARG A 36 6.00 -1.58 -14.23
N VAL A 37 5.94 -1.95 -12.95
CA VAL A 37 6.16 -1.03 -11.83
C VAL A 37 7.37 -1.49 -11.02
N ALA A 38 8.34 -0.60 -10.84
CA ALA A 38 9.40 -0.79 -9.85
C ALA A 38 8.99 -0.06 -8.57
N VAL A 39 8.85 -0.80 -7.48
CA VAL A 39 8.52 -0.28 -6.15
C VAL A 39 9.79 -0.16 -5.35
N VAL A 40 10.12 1.04 -4.91
CA VAL A 40 11.36 1.30 -4.16
C VAL A 40 11.06 2.09 -2.90
N GLY A 41 11.57 1.62 -1.76
CA GLY A 41 11.56 2.35 -0.50
C GLY A 41 11.22 1.50 0.72
N LEU A 42 11.68 1.98 1.88
CA LEU A 42 11.51 1.34 3.19
C LEU A 42 10.07 1.02 3.60
N LEU A 43 9.11 1.80 3.09
CA LEU A 43 7.70 1.70 3.46
C LEU A 43 6.87 0.89 2.46
N ALA A 44 7.48 0.43 1.37
CA ALA A 44 6.76 -0.26 0.30
C ALA A 44 6.07 -1.53 0.80
N ASP A 45 6.79 -2.35 1.58
CA ASP A 45 6.27 -3.58 2.19
C ASP A 45 6.02 -3.36 3.69
N GLU A 46 5.51 -2.18 4.07
CA GLU A 46 5.16 -1.87 5.46
C GLU A 46 3.77 -1.26 5.61
N CYS A 47 3.01 -1.76 6.59
CA CYS A 47 1.77 -1.14 7.04
C CYS A 47 2.10 -0.29 8.27
N LYS A 48 2.28 1.02 8.07
CA LYS A 48 2.64 1.92 9.16
C LYS A 48 1.42 2.29 9.98
N LEU A 49 1.56 2.10 11.27
CA LEU A 49 0.53 2.33 12.27
C LEU A 49 0.83 3.59 13.05
N ASP A 50 -0.22 4.30 13.44
CA ASP A 50 -0.12 5.40 14.40
C ASP A 50 -0.04 4.86 15.83
N TRP A 51 0.38 5.71 16.77
CA TRP A 51 0.60 5.39 18.18
C TRP A 51 -0.59 4.71 18.87
N TYR A 52 -1.81 5.02 18.43
CA TYR A 52 -3.05 4.48 19.02
C TYR A 52 -3.67 3.35 18.20
N SER A 53 -2.88 2.70 17.34
CA SER A 53 -3.33 1.51 16.63
C SER A 53 -3.25 0.28 17.53
N GLY A 54 -4.31 -0.52 17.57
CA GLY A 54 -4.29 -1.84 18.20
C GLY A 54 -3.49 -2.87 17.39
N THR A 55 -3.46 -4.13 17.87
CA THR A 55 -2.93 -5.24 17.07
C THR A 55 -3.80 -5.44 15.83
N LEU A 56 -3.17 -5.47 14.65
CA LEU A 56 -3.86 -5.64 13.38
C LEU A 56 -4.47 -7.03 13.26
N ILE A 57 -5.76 -7.08 12.88
CA ILE A 57 -6.42 -8.31 12.44
C ILE A 57 -6.00 -8.64 11.00
N HIS A 58 -5.88 -7.60 10.16
CA HIS A 58 -5.36 -7.67 8.80
C HIS A 58 -4.31 -6.57 8.58
N ARG A 59 -3.25 -6.94 7.86
CA ARG A 59 -2.19 -6.05 7.39
C ARG A 59 -2.32 -5.95 5.87
N SER A 60 -2.27 -4.74 5.34
CA SER A 60 -2.16 -4.48 3.91
C SER A 60 -1.07 -3.45 3.67
N THR A 61 -0.15 -3.75 2.77
CA THR A 61 0.97 -2.88 2.40
C THR A 61 0.76 -2.28 1.01
N PRO A 62 1.43 -1.15 0.70
CA PRO A 62 1.45 -0.61 -0.66
C PRO A 62 1.92 -1.65 -1.71
N LEU A 63 2.93 -2.47 -1.38
CA LEU A 63 3.47 -3.48 -2.27
C LEU A 63 2.44 -4.58 -2.59
N GLU A 64 1.72 -5.09 -1.57
CA GLU A 64 0.65 -6.08 -1.77
C GLU A 64 -0.46 -5.51 -2.68
N GLY A 65 -0.90 -4.28 -2.44
CA GLY A 65 -1.91 -3.64 -3.29
C GLY A 65 -1.46 -3.47 -4.75
N LEU A 66 -0.17 -3.21 -4.98
CA LEU A 66 0.40 -3.13 -6.32
C LEU A 66 0.49 -4.52 -6.99
N TYR A 67 0.84 -5.57 -6.23
CA TYR A 67 0.80 -6.94 -6.72
C TYR A 67 -0.61 -7.38 -7.11
N GLU A 68 -1.62 -7.07 -6.30
CA GLU A 68 -3.02 -7.35 -6.60
C GLU A 68 -3.49 -6.61 -7.85
N ARG A 69 -3.03 -5.36 -8.06
CA ARG A 69 -3.46 -4.52 -9.18
C ARG A 69 -2.80 -4.89 -10.51
N PHE A 70 -1.49 -5.11 -10.52
CA PHE A 70 -0.69 -5.24 -11.75
C PHE A 70 -0.19 -6.67 -12.01
N GLY A 71 -0.25 -7.55 -11.01
CA GLY A 71 0.34 -8.89 -11.06
C GLY A 71 1.79 -8.90 -10.57
N ALA A 72 2.16 -9.94 -9.82
CA ALA A 72 3.50 -10.10 -9.26
C ALA A 72 4.61 -10.21 -10.31
N ASP A 73 4.30 -10.65 -11.53
CA ASP A 73 5.23 -10.72 -12.66
C ASP A 73 5.60 -9.34 -13.24
N ARG A 74 4.80 -8.31 -12.96
CA ARG A 74 4.98 -6.95 -13.47
C ARG A 74 5.49 -5.96 -12.44
N VAL A 75 5.65 -6.40 -11.20
CA VAL A 75 6.06 -5.54 -10.08
C VAL A 75 7.38 -6.05 -9.52
N SER A 76 8.43 -5.25 -9.61
CA SER A 76 9.70 -5.52 -8.93
C SER A 76 9.81 -4.67 -7.67
N PHE A 77 10.43 -5.21 -6.62
CA PHE A 77 10.62 -4.51 -5.35
C PHE A 77 12.10 -4.43 -4.96
N ALA A 78 12.51 -3.28 -4.45
CA ALA A 78 13.78 -3.10 -3.76
C ALA A 78 13.60 -2.17 -2.55
N GLU A 79 14.22 -2.48 -1.41
CA GLU A 79 14.14 -1.61 -0.22
C GLU A 79 14.77 -0.23 -0.47
N GLY A 80 15.78 -0.17 -1.33
CA GLY A 80 16.40 1.08 -1.79
C GLY A 80 17.32 1.77 -0.78
N VAL A 81 17.74 1.07 0.27
CA VAL A 81 18.66 1.60 1.29
C VAL A 81 19.90 0.74 1.45
N ASP A 82 21.01 1.40 1.84
CA ASP A 82 22.22 0.73 2.30
C ASP A 82 22.16 0.59 3.84
N ARG A 83 21.88 -0.62 4.33
CA ARG A 83 21.72 -0.89 5.77
C ARG A 83 23.08 -1.07 6.43
N VAL A 84 23.53 -0.06 7.18
CA VAL A 84 24.66 -0.21 8.12
C VAL A 84 24.13 -0.84 9.41
N ARG A 85 24.56 -2.07 9.72
CA ARG A 85 24.25 -2.75 11.00
C ARG A 85 25.40 -2.56 11.99
N LEU A 86 25.06 -2.28 13.25
CA LEU A 86 26.00 -2.18 14.38
C LEU A 86 26.34 -3.55 14.96
#